data_AF-A0AAV6I426-F1
#
_entry.id   AF-A0AAV6I426-F1
#
_cell.length_a   1.000
_cell.length_b   1.000
_cell.length_c   1.000
_cell.angle_alpha   90.00
_cell.angle_beta   90.00
_cell.angle_gamma   90.00
#
_symmetry.space_group_name_H-M   'P 1'
#
loop_
_entity.id
_entity.type
_entity.pdbx_description
1 polymer ?
#
loop_
_entity_poly.entity_id
_entity_poly.type
_entity_poly.pdbx_seq_one_letter_code
_entity_poly.pdbx_strand_id
1 'polypeptide(L)'
;MPANPSLLIRHPNLLLTLSLRCFSLSSAARPSRTLTLLRTCCSSSSSSSTANSNDNARSGRSGSLSSAPAHDLAQKIDVSQMFAFEEVDFPVLESEALFIRKAGEEIRDQLYCFEDRGNRRVALRPELTPSLARLVIQKGKSLSLPLKWFAVGQCWRYERMTRGRRREHYQWNMDIIGVPDVTAEAELISSIVTFFKRIGITASDVGFKVSSRKVLQEVLRSYSIPNELFGKVCIIIDKIEKVPIDEIKRELRSAELSDEAIEELLQVLSVKSLTKLEGWLF
;
A
#
# COMPACT_ATOMS: atom_id res chain seq x y z
N MET A 1 -9.40 -12.01 -2.72
CA MET A 1 -9.39 -10.54 -2.52
C MET A 1 -8.15 -10.20 -1.69
N PRO A 2 -7.26 -9.25 -2.07
CA PRO A 2 -5.83 -9.37 -1.74
C PRO A 2 -5.61 -9.27 -0.23
N ALA A 3 -4.73 -10.09 0.32
CA ALA A 3 -4.49 -10.22 1.77
C ALA A 3 -3.61 -9.09 2.36
N ASN A 4 -2.97 -8.28 1.52
CA ASN A 4 -2.76 -6.86 1.77
C ASN A 4 -4.03 -6.14 1.34
N PRO A 5 -4.72 -5.38 2.22
CA PRO A 5 -5.95 -4.70 1.85
C PRO A 5 -5.61 -3.63 0.80
N SER A 6 -5.63 -4.08 -0.44
CA SER A 6 -5.36 -3.34 -1.67
C SER A 6 -6.71 -3.23 -2.32
N LEU A 7 -7.42 -2.14 -2.04
CA LEU A 7 -8.64 -1.82 -2.72
C LEU A 7 -8.29 -1.40 -4.14
N LEU A 8 -8.59 -2.27 -5.10
CA LEU A 8 -8.58 -1.89 -6.51
C LEU A 8 -9.97 -1.30 -6.82
N ILE A 9 -10.05 0.01 -6.96
CA ILE A 9 -11.29 0.68 -7.37
C ILE A 9 -11.30 0.68 -8.89
N ARG A 10 -12.34 0.09 -9.49
CA ARG A 10 -12.60 0.15 -10.92
C ARG A 10 -13.71 1.17 -11.17
N HIS A 11 -13.36 2.45 -11.23
CA HIS A 11 -14.25 3.50 -11.73
C HIS A 11 -13.87 3.79 -13.20
N PRO A 12 -14.82 3.99 -14.13
CA PRO A 12 -14.55 4.11 -15.57
C PRO A 12 -13.52 5.19 -15.95
N ASN A 13 -13.31 6.19 -15.08
CA ASN A 13 -12.38 7.29 -15.29
C ASN A 13 -11.25 7.38 -14.25
N LEU A 14 -11.13 6.43 -13.31
CA LEU A 14 -10.18 6.53 -12.21
C LEU A 14 -9.65 5.14 -11.79
N LEU A 15 -8.36 4.91 -12.00
CA LEU A 15 -7.66 3.73 -11.48
C LEU A 15 -7.02 4.11 -10.14
N LEU A 16 -7.68 3.81 -9.03
CA LEU A 16 -7.15 4.02 -7.68
C LEU A 16 -6.75 2.67 -7.08
N THR A 17 -5.54 2.60 -6.52
CA THR A 17 -5.11 1.47 -5.70
C THR A 17 -4.89 1.94 -4.29
N LEU A 18 -5.77 1.54 -3.37
CA LEU A 18 -5.68 1.86 -1.95
C LEU A 18 -5.05 0.73 -1.16
N SER A 19 -3.83 0.91 -0.65
CA SER A 19 -3.21 -0.07 0.25
C SER A 19 -3.23 0.44 1.68
N LEU A 20 -3.97 -0.25 2.56
CA LEU A 20 -3.86 -0.10 4.01
C LEU A 20 -2.76 -1.04 4.52
N ARG A 21 -1.70 -0.52 5.13
CA ARG A 21 -0.66 -1.37 5.74
C ARG A 21 -0.32 -0.87 7.13
N CYS A 22 -0.46 -1.75 8.10
CA CYS A 22 0.02 -1.58 9.46
C CYS A 22 1.47 -2.10 9.51
N PHE A 23 2.44 -1.23 9.77
CA PHE A 23 3.83 -1.60 10.03
C PHE A 23 4.17 -1.32 11.48
N SER A 24 4.77 -2.28 12.17
CA SER A 24 5.44 -2.05 13.44
C SER A 24 6.88 -1.62 13.16
N LEU A 25 7.22 -0.35 13.41
CA LEU A 25 8.62 0.06 13.46
C LEU A 25 9.19 -0.37 14.81
N SER A 26 10.00 -1.43 14.81
CA SER A 26 10.83 -1.83 15.95
C SER A 26 12.27 -1.42 15.69
N SER A 27 12.85 -0.61 16.59
CA SER A 27 14.27 -0.31 16.54
C SER A 27 15.05 -1.52 17.05
N ALA A 28 16.02 -2.02 16.29
CA ALA A 28 16.94 -3.07 16.72
C ALA A 28 17.71 -2.71 18.01
N ALA A 29 17.71 -1.43 18.42
CA ALA A 29 18.38 -0.98 19.63
C ALA A 29 17.51 -1.08 20.90
N ARG A 30 16.16 -1.08 20.82
CA ARG A 30 15.27 -1.09 22.00
C ARG A 30 13.88 -1.70 21.69
N PRO A 31 13.54 -2.89 22.21
CA PRO A 31 12.34 -3.66 21.81
C PRO A 31 11.00 -3.20 22.43
N SER A 32 10.95 -2.16 23.29
CA SER A 32 9.76 -1.85 24.10
C SER A 32 8.77 -0.83 23.51
N ARG A 33 8.92 -0.37 22.25
CA ARG A 33 7.99 0.58 21.64
C ARG A 33 7.72 0.23 20.17
N THR A 34 6.63 -0.50 19.94
CA THR A 34 6.05 -0.72 18.62
C THR A 34 5.43 0.59 18.14
N LEU A 35 6.04 1.22 17.14
CA LEU A 35 5.41 2.32 16.40
C LEU A 35 4.47 1.70 15.37
N THR A 36 3.16 1.79 15.58
CA THR A 36 2.15 1.47 14.57
C THR A 36 2.17 2.56 13.51
N LEU A 37 2.55 2.22 12.29
CA LEU A 37 2.45 3.07 11.13
C LEU A 37 1.33 2.56 10.24
N LEU A 38 0.43 3.44 9.83
CA LEU A 38 -0.77 3.04 9.14
C LEU A 38 -0.98 3.88 7.90
N ARG A 39 -0.89 3.20 6.75
CA ARG A 39 -0.73 3.81 5.43
C ARG A 39 -2.06 3.84 4.69
N THR A 40 -2.33 4.88 3.92
CA THR A 40 -3.33 4.83 2.82
C THR A 40 -2.64 5.32 1.57
N CYS A 41 -2.73 4.59 0.45
CA CYS A 41 -2.16 5.05 -0.82
C CYS A 41 -3.21 5.38 -1.84
N CYS A 42 -3.10 6.52 -2.51
CA CYS A 42 -3.92 6.79 -3.67
C CYS A 42 -3.00 7.09 -4.84
N SER A 43 -2.86 6.13 -5.75
CA SER A 43 -2.12 6.29 -7.00
C SER A 43 -3.07 6.63 -8.13
N SER A 44 -2.81 7.73 -8.83
CA SER A 44 -3.52 8.13 -10.05
C SER A 44 -2.60 7.96 -11.26
N SER A 45 -3.04 7.22 -12.28
CA SER A 45 -2.42 7.23 -13.60
C SER A 45 -3.37 7.89 -14.61
N SER A 46 -2.94 9.01 -15.20
CA SER A 46 -3.71 9.69 -16.24
C SER A 46 -3.69 8.84 -17.51
N SER A 47 -4.80 8.24 -17.93
CA SER A 47 -4.86 7.57 -19.24
C SER A 47 -4.85 8.61 -20.37
N SER A 48 -3.81 8.59 -21.20
CA SER A 48 -3.87 9.23 -22.52
C SER A 48 -4.76 8.37 -23.42
N SER A 49 -5.93 8.87 -23.79
CA SER A 49 -6.75 8.26 -24.84
C SER A 49 -5.99 8.31 -26.16
N THR A 50 -5.61 7.16 -26.70
CA THR A 50 -5.12 7.03 -28.07
C THR A 50 -6.26 7.41 -29.02
N ALA A 51 -6.17 8.59 -29.64
CA ALA A 51 -7.03 8.94 -30.76
C ALA A 51 -6.58 8.11 -31.97
N ASN A 52 -7.48 7.26 -32.48
CA ASN A 52 -7.32 6.64 -33.80
C ASN A 52 -7.31 7.75 -34.85
N SER A 53 -6.17 7.94 -35.51
CA SER A 53 -6.03 8.86 -36.62
C SER A 53 -6.52 8.19 -37.92
N ASN A 54 -7.78 8.40 -38.24
CA ASN A 54 -8.30 8.45 -39.60
C ASN A 54 -9.53 9.36 -39.56
N ASP A 55 -9.34 10.65 -39.86
CA ASP A 55 -10.28 11.44 -40.69
C ASP A 55 -9.79 12.88 -40.85
N ASN A 56 -9.66 13.25 -42.12
CA ASN A 56 -9.46 14.60 -42.63
C ASN A 56 -10.74 15.42 -42.40
N ALA A 57 -10.74 16.42 -41.53
CA ALA A 57 -11.58 17.62 -41.69
C ALA A 57 -11.17 18.74 -40.74
N ARG A 58 -10.81 19.88 -41.34
CA ARG A 58 -10.70 21.19 -40.69
C ARG A 58 -12.00 21.56 -39.99
N SER A 59 -11.98 21.69 -38.66
CA SER A 59 -12.72 22.75 -37.96
C SER A 59 -12.11 22.96 -36.58
N GLY A 60 -11.72 24.20 -36.29
CA GLY A 60 -11.20 24.59 -34.99
C GLY A 60 -12.31 24.53 -33.95
N ARG A 61 -12.25 23.52 -33.07
CA ARG A 61 -12.80 23.60 -31.71
C ARG A 61 -11.65 23.37 -30.75
N SER A 62 -11.27 24.42 -30.03
CA SER A 62 -10.41 24.33 -28.86
C SER A 62 -11.12 23.49 -27.80
N GLY A 63 -10.94 22.18 -27.86
CA GLY A 63 -11.29 21.28 -26.78
C GLY A 63 -10.33 21.53 -25.63
N SER A 64 -10.78 22.23 -24.60
CA SER A 64 -10.05 22.37 -23.34
C SER A 64 -9.72 20.98 -22.80
N LEU A 65 -8.43 20.63 -22.72
CA LEU A 65 -7.98 19.51 -21.91
C LEU A 65 -8.45 19.77 -20.47
N SER A 66 -9.44 19.00 -20.02
CA SER A 66 -10.03 19.15 -18.70
C SER A 66 -8.99 19.00 -17.59
N SER A 67 -9.06 19.92 -16.62
CA SER A 67 -8.26 20.19 -15.42
C SER A 67 -8.16 19.08 -14.34
N ALA A 68 -8.35 17.81 -14.70
CA ALA A 68 -8.56 16.71 -13.75
C ALA A 68 -7.41 16.40 -12.76
N PRO A 69 -6.10 16.48 -13.10
CA PRO A 69 -5.03 16.10 -12.17
C PRO A 69 -4.84 17.09 -11.01
N ALA A 70 -5.05 18.39 -11.25
CA ALA A 70 -4.84 19.44 -10.27
C ALA A 70 -5.98 19.50 -9.24
N HIS A 71 -7.22 19.26 -9.68
CA HIS A 71 -8.38 19.23 -8.80
C HIS A 71 -8.31 18.06 -7.80
N ASP A 72 -7.87 16.88 -8.25
CA ASP A 72 -7.71 15.70 -7.39
C ASP A 72 -6.66 15.91 -6.29
N LEU A 73 -5.54 16.56 -6.62
CA LEU A 73 -4.48 16.89 -5.65
C LEU A 73 -4.97 17.85 -4.57
N ALA A 74 -5.65 18.93 -4.95
CA ALA A 74 -6.20 19.90 -4.02
C ALA A 74 -7.15 19.24 -3.01
N GLN A 75 -8.05 18.36 -3.48
CA GLN A 75 -8.97 17.64 -2.59
C GLN A 75 -8.27 16.73 -1.58
N LYS A 76 -7.16 16.08 -1.96
CA LYS A 76 -6.37 15.24 -1.04
C LYS A 76 -5.69 16.07 0.05
N ILE A 77 -5.14 17.23 -0.32
CA ILE A 77 -4.53 18.17 0.63
C ILE A 77 -5.59 18.70 1.60
N ASP A 78 -6.71 19.19 1.09
CA ASP A 78 -7.81 19.71 1.90
C ASP A 78 -8.33 18.67 2.89
N VAL A 79 -8.55 17.43 2.45
CA VAL A 79 -8.99 16.34 3.33
C VAL A 79 -7.93 16.01 4.37
N SER A 80 -6.65 16.01 4.01
CA SER A 80 -5.58 15.76 4.99
C SER A 80 -5.58 16.83 6.09
N GLN A 81 -5.72 18.09 5.71
CA GLN A 81 -5.77 19.22 6.65
C GLN A 81 -7.03 19.21 7.52
N MET A 82 -8.20 18.83 6.97
CA MET A 82 -9.43 18.66 7.75
C MET A 82 -9.27 17.65 8.89
N PHE A 83 -8.49 16.60 8.66
CA PHE A 83 -8.18 15.59 9.66
C PHE A 83 -6.95 15.97 10.51
N ALA A 84 -6.50 17.24 10.47
CA ALA A 84 -5.35 17.74 11.22
C ALA A 84 -4.04 16.96 10.97
N PHE A 85 -3.82 16.52 9.73
CA PHE A 85 -2.52 16.00 9.31
C PHE A 85 -1.64 17.16 8.84
N GLU A 86 -0.37 17.14 9.25
CA GLU A 86 0.64 18.10 8.78
C GLU A 86 1.32 17.58 7.52
N GLU A 87 1.60 18.47 6.58
CA GLU A 87 2.30 18.11 5.35
C GLU A 87 3.79 17.91 5.61
N VAL A 88 4.34 16.84 5.06
CA VAL A 88 5.78 16.58 5.03
C VAL A 88 6.20 16.16 3.62
N ASP A 89 7.45 16.46 3.28
CA ASP A 89 8.06 15.99 2.05
C ASP A 89 9.45 15.40 2.32
N PHE A 90 9.91 14.61 1.37
CA PHE A 90 11.16 13.87 1.44
C PHE A 90 11.93 14.04 0.13
N PRO A 91 13.26 13.82 0.11
CA PRO A 91 14.00 13.69 -1.13
C PRO A 91 13.45 12.54 -2.00
N VAL A 92 13.41 12.74 -3.32
CA VAL A 92 13.05 11.66 -4.26
C VAL A 92 14.15 10.60 -4.36
N LEU A 93 15.41 11.02 -4.14
CA LEU A 93 16.59 10.18 -4.16
C LEU A 93 17.02 9.86 -2.73
N GLU A 94 17.07 8.58 -2.39
CA GLU A 94 17.41 8.08 -1.05
C GLU A 94 18.45 6.95 -1.15
N SER A 95 19.05 6.57 -0.03
CA SER A 95 19.98 5.43 -0.01
C SER A 95 19.26 4.13 -0.39
N GLU A 96 19.87 3.32 -1.28
CA GLU A 96 19.31 2.01 -1.67
C GLU A 96 19.05 1.11 -0.44
N ALA A 97 19.94 1.17 0.56
CA ALA A 97 19.85 0.38 1.77
C ALA A 97 18.57 0.64 2.60
N LEU A 98 17.93 1.80 2.41
CA LEU A 98 16.67 2.14 3.08
C LEU A 98 15.52 1.23 2.62
N PHE A 99 15.55 0.77 1.36
CA PHE A 99 14.46 0.00 0.75
C PHE A 99 14.68 -1.50 0.83
N ILE A 100 15.93 -1.98 0.73
CA ILE A 100 16.26 -3.41 0.79
C ILE A 100 15.86 -4.02 2.15
N ARG A 101 16.14 -3.31 3.25
CA ARG A 101 15.85 -3.82 4.61
C ARG A 101 14.37 -4.13 4.84
N LYS A 102 13.47 -3.47 4.13
CA LYS A 102 12.03 -3.58 4.34
C LYS A 102 11.36 -4.65 3.47
N ALA A 103 11.95 -4.95 2.31
CA ALA A 103 11.28 -5.74 1.27
C ALA A 103 12.07 -6.95 0.75
N GLY A 104 13.25 -7.23 1.31
CA GLY A 104 14.11 -8.33 0.88
C GLY A 104 14.92 -8.00 -0.38
N GLU A 105 15.72 -8.95 -0.86
CA GLU A 105 16.60 -8.73 -2.02
C GLU A 105 15.85 -8.66 -3.35
N GLU A 106 14.71 -9.35 -3.48
CA GLU A 106 13.87 -9.39 -4.69
C GLU A 106 13.30 -8.01 -5.07
N ILE A 107 13.26 -7.04 -4.15
CA ILE A 107 12.80 -5.69 -4.50
C ILE A 107 13.80 -4.98 -5.41
N ARG A 108 15.09 -5.34 -5.38
CA ARG A 108 16.15 -4.61 -6.12
C ARG A 108 15.86 -4.56 -7.61
N ASP A 109 15.35 -5.66 -8.16
CA ASP A 109 14.97 -5.76 -9.58
C ASP A 109 13.81 -4.85 -9.96
N GLN A 110 13.10 -4.29 -8.98
CA GLN A 110 11.98 -3.36 -9.15
C GLN A 110 12.34 -1.92 -8.77
N LEU A 111 13.59 -1.63 -8.41
CA LEU A 111 14.05 -0.29 -8.04
C LEU A 111 14.84 0.37 -9.18
N TYR A 112 14.67 1.69 -9.31
CA TYR A 112 15.60 2.51 -10.07
C TYR A 112 16.83 2.83 -9.22
N CYS A 113 17.84 1.97 -9.25
CA CYS A 113 19.09 2.12 -8.50
C CYS A 113 20.27 2.50 -9.40
N PHE A 114 21.18 3.33 -8.89
CA PHE A 114 22.43 3.69 -9.56
C PHE A 114 23.48 4.15 -8.55
N GLU A 115 24.71 4.33 -9.01
CA GLU A 115 25.79 4.93 -8.23
C GLU A 115 25.86 6.43 -8.49
N ASP A 116 25.90 7.21 -7.41
CA ASP A 116 26.12 8.64 -7.51
C ASP A 116 27.60 8.97 -7.73
N ARG A 117 27.92 10.27 -7.91
CA ARG A 117 29.30 10.73 -8.10
C ARG A 117 30.24 10.45 -6.91
N GLY A 118 29.69 10.09 -5.74
CA GLY A 118 30.44 9.71 -4.55
C GLY A 118 30.57 8.20 -4.38
N ASN A 119 30.28 7.40 -5.42
CA ASN A 119 30.28 5.94 -5.39
C ASN A 119 29.32 5.36 -4.33
N ARG A 120 28.22 6.07 -4.02
CA ARG A 120 27.19 5.60 -3.10
C ARG A 120 26.03 5.02 -3.89
N ARG A 121 25.51 3.89 -3.41
CA ARG A 121 24.30 3.27 -3.95
C ARG A 121 23.05 4.05 -3.52
N VAL A 122 22.36 4.60 -4.50
CA VAL A 122 21.14 5.39 -4.32
C VAL A 122 20.01 4.81 -5.16
N ALA A 123 18.78 5.09 -4.75
CA ALA A 123 17.57 4.68 -5.45
C ALA A 123 16.56 5.82 -5.52
N LEU A 124 15.84 5.93 -6.64
CA LEU A 124 14.60 6.69 -6.66
C LEU A 124 13.57 5.96 -5.79
N ARG A 125 12.90 6.68 -4.90
CA ARG A 125 11.98 6.09 -3.92
C ARG A 125 10.83 5.33 -4.59
N PRO A 126 10.59 4.05 -4.25
CA PRO A 126 9.43 3.29 -4.71
C PRO A 126 8.16 3.56 -3.91
N GLU A 127 8.30 4.09 -2.69
CA GLU A 127 7.22 4.46 -1.79
C GLU A 127 7.71 5.51 -0.77
N LEU A 128 6.79 6.23 -0.13
CA LEU A 128 7.09 7.30 0.83
C LEU A 128 7.39 6.77 2.25
N THR A 129 6.86 5.60 2.59
CA THR A 129 6.91 5.04 3.95
C THR A 129 8.33 4.94 4.56
N PRO A 130 9.36 4.44 3.83
CA PRO A 130 10.69 4.31 4.41
C PRO A 130 11.34 5.66 4.71
N SER A 131 11.10 6.68 3.88
CA SER A 131 11.56 8.05 4.11
C SER A 131 10.89 8.69 5.32
N LEU A 132 9.59 8.46 5.50
CA LEU A 132 8.86 8.87 6.70
C LEU A 132 9.48 8.23 7.96
N ALA A 133 9.66 6.90 7.96
CA ALA A 133 10.25 6.19 9.08
C ALA A 133 11.67 6.70 9.40
N ARG A 134 12.50 6.97 8.37
CA ARG A 134 13.83 7.57 8.53
C ARG A 134 13.74 8.92 9.25
N LEU A 135 12.83 9.80 8.82
CA LEU A 135 12.66 11.13 9.42
C LEU A 135 12.20 11.05 10.88
N VAL A 136 11.22 10.17 11.17
CA VAL A 136 10.70 9.96 12.53
C VAL A 136 11.80 9.43 13.45
N ILE A 137 12.57 8.43 13.01
CA ILE A 137 13.70 7.88 13.76
C ILE A 137 14.78 8.95 14.00
N GLN A 138 15.09 9.76 12.98
CA GLN A 138 16.10 10.82 13.06
C GLN A 138 15.70 11.91 14.07
N LYS A 139 14.43 12.35 14.07
CA LYS A 139 13.94 13.35 15.02
C LYS A 139 13.77 12.77 16.44
N GLY A 140 13.49 11.48 16.56
CA GLY A 140 13.45 10.76 17.83
C GLY A 140 12.52 11.43 18.86
N LYS A 141 13.06 11.71 20.06
CA LYS A 141 12.31 12.29 21.19
C LYS A 141 11.85 13.73 20.99
N SER A 142 12.34 14.43 19.97
CA SER A 142 11.89 15.80 19.69
C SER A 142 10.47 15.86 19.12
N LEU A 143 9.93 14.74 18.64
CA LEU A 143 8.57 14.65 18.15
C LEU A 143 7.58 14.39 19.30
N SER A 144 6.53 15.20 19.35
CA SER A 144 5.34 14.93 20.15
C SER A 144 4.48 13.87 19.48
N LEU A 145 3.92 12.95 20.28
CA LEU A 145 2.95 11.95 19.84
C LEU A 145 1.56 12.32 20.39
N PRO A 146 0.47 12.01 19.67
CA PRO A 146 0.44 11.32 18.38
C PRO A 146 0.88 12.22 17.22
N LEU A 147 1.56 11.62 16.24
CA LEU A 147 2.01 12.30 15.03
C LEU A 147 1.07 11.96 13.88
N LYS A 148 0.65 12.96 13.12
CA LYS A 148 -0.25 12.79 11.98
C LYS A 148 0.33 13.52 10.79
N TRP A 149 0.99 12.79 9.91
CA TRP A 149 1.69 13.36 8.76
C TRP A 149 1.12 12.83 7.46
N PHE A 150 1.03 13.71 6.47
CA PHE A 150 0.67 13.32 5.12
C PHE A 150 1.73 13.82 4.13
N ALA A 151 1.85 13.12 3.01
CA ALA A 151 2.73 13.48 1.92
C ALA A 151 2.06 13.16 0.58
N VAL A 152 2.23 14.01 -0.41
CA VAL A 152 1.88 13.68 -1.80
C VAL A 152 3.14 13.73 -2.64
N GLY A 153 3.70 12.56 -2.93
CA GLY A 153 5.00 12.47 -3.59
C GLY A 153 4.98 11.57 -4.82
N GLN A 154 5.83 11.91 -5.79
CA GLN A 154 6.12 11.04 -6.93
C GLN A 154 6.96 9.83 -6.48
N CYS A 155 6.58 8.65 -6.92
CA CYS A 155 7.22 7.36 -6.64
C CYS A 155 7.55 6.62 -7.94
N TRP A 156 8.64 5.85 -7.92
CA TRP A 156 9.25 5.24 -9.08
C TRP A 156 9.39 3.73 -8.93
N ARG A 157 9.14 2.97 -10.00
CA ARG A 157 9.30 1.52 -10.01
C ARG A 157 9.86 1.06 -11.34
N TYR A 158 10.84 0.18 -11.28
CA TYR A 158 11.49 -0.41 -12.44
C TYR A 158 10.73 -1.67 -12.87
N GLU A 159 9.89 -1.54 -13.89
CA GLU A 159 9.15 -2.67 -14.42
C GLU A 159 8.76 -2.43 -15.89
N ARG A 160 8.31 -3.51 -16.55
CA ARG A 160 7.71 -3.40 -17.88
C ARG A 160 6.39 -2.64 -17.76
N MET A 161 6.26 -1.57 -18.53
CA MET A 161 5.04 -0.79 -18.56
C MET A 161 3.87 -1.63 -19.09
N THR A 162 2.75 -1.59 -18.38
CA THR A 162 1.49 -2.18 -18.82
C THR A 162 0.39 -1.10 -18.77
N ARG A 163 -0.78 -1.38 -19.34
CA ARG A 163 -1.88 -0.41 -19.36
C ARG A 163 -2.26 0.01 -17.94
N GLY A 164 -2.20 1.32 -17.67
CA GLY A 164 -2.48 1.89 -16.34
C GLY A 164 -1.33 1.76 -15.32
N ARG A 165 -0.23 1.08 -15.68
CA ARG A 165 0.94 0.83 -14.83
C ARG A 165 2.20 1.46 -15.42
N ARG A 166 2.45 2.71 -15.02
CA ARG A 166 3.64 3.49 -15.39
C ARG A 166 4.80 3.26 -14.43
N ARG A 167 6.01 3.61 -14.90
CA ARG A 167 7.26 3.63 -14.14
C ARG A 167 7.30 4.71 -13.07
N GLU A 168 6.45 5.72 -13.20
CA GLU A 168 6.21 6.75 -12.19
C GLU A 168 4.72 6.86 -11.86
N HIS A 169 4.41 7.28 -10.64
CA HIS A 169 3.07 7.63 -10.21
C HIS A 169 3.14 8.56 -8.98
N TYR A 170 2.11 9.38 -8.79
CA TYR A 170 1.95 10.12 -7.53
C TYR A 170 1.27 9.23 -6.49
N GLN A 171 1.68 9.39 -5.24
CA GLN A 171 1.14 8.66 -4.12
C GLN A 171 0.80 9.67 -3.01
N TRP A 172 -0.47 9.75 -2.67
CA TRP A 172 -0.90 10.38 -1.42
C TRP A 172 -0.78 9.36 -0.29
N ASN A 173 -0.01 9.72 0.73
CA ASN A 173 0.22 8.97 1.96
C ASN A 173 -0.33 9.78 3.14
N MET A 174 -1.02 9.10 4.04
CA MET A 174 -1.37 9.60 5.36
C MET A 174 -0.93 8.55 6.37
N ASP A 175 -0.28 9.00 7.43
CA ASP A 175 0.36 8.14 8.42
C ASP A 175 0.13 8.71 9.84
N ILE A 176 -0.46 7.89 10.71
CA ILE A 176 -0.63 8.18 12.14
C ILE A 176 0.37 7.34 12.93
N ILE A 177 1.05 7.96 13.88
CA ILE A 177 2.08 7.32 14.71
C ILE A 177 1.83 7.64 16.19
N GLY A 178 2.01 6.63 17.05
CA GLY A 178 1.91 6.79 18.51
C GLY A 178 0.51 6.58 19.08
N VAL A 179 -0.40 6.00 18.28
CA VAL A 179 -1.73 5.59 18.70
C VAL A 179 -1.79 4.05 18.70
N PRO A 180 -2.00 3.40 19.86
CA PRO A 180 -1.95 1.93 19.95
C PRO A 180 -3.27 1.25 19.54
N ASP A 181 -4.39 1.97 19.58
CA ASP A 181 -5.73 1.44 19.35
C ASP A 181 -6.18 1.60 17.89
N VAL A 182 -7.25 0.87 17.53
CA VAL A 182 -7.86 0.87 16.18
C VAL A 182 -8.42 2.22 15.73
N THR A 183 -8.36 3.24 16.58
CA THR A 183 -8.82 4.60 16.27
C THR A 183 -8.00 5.24 15.17
N ALA A 184 -6.70 4.93 15.08
CA ALA A 184 -5.85 5.39 13.98
C ALA A 184 -6.29 4.81 12.62
N GLU A 185 -6.56 3.51 12.57
CA GLU A 185 -7.11 2.80 11.42
C GLU A 185 -8.44 3.41 10.97
N ALA A 186 -9.36 3.59 11.93
CA ALA A 186 -10.68 4.13 11.66
C ALA A 186 -10.60 5.58 11.11
N GLU A 187 -9.70 6.39 11.66
CA GLU A 187 -9.52 7.77 11.21
C GLU A 187 -8.96 7.84 9.77
N LEU A 188 -7.99 6.99 9.44
CA LEU A 188 -7.45 6.90 8.09
C LEU A 188 -8.49 6.39 7.08
N ILE A 189 -9.30 5.40 7.44
CA ILE A 189 -10.40 4.96 6.59
C ILE A 189 -11.41 6.10 6.40
N SER A 190 -11.72 6.84 7.48
CA SER A 190 -12.64 7.99 7.43
C SER A 190 -12.13 9.11 6.52
N SER A 191 -10.83 9.41 6.50
CA SER A 191 -10.24 10.42 5.61
C SER A 191 -10.37 10.00 4.14
N ILE A 192 -10.12 8.74 3.81
CA ILE A 192 -10.30 8.21 2.46
C ILE A 192 -11.77 8.26 2.03
N VAL A 193 -12.69 7.86 2.90
CA VAL A 193 -14.14 7.91 2.63
C VAL A 193 -14.58 9.36 2.38
N THR A 194 -14.05 10.31 3.17
CA THR A 194 -14.33 11.73 3.00
C THR A 194 -13.82 12.26 1.66
N PHE A 195 -12.61 11.86 1.27
CA PHE A 195 -12.06 12.17 -0.04
C PHE A 195 -12.93 11.60 -1.17
N PHE A 196 -13.32 10.32 -1.11
CA PHE A 196 -14.20 9.71 -2.12
C PHE A 196 -15.53 10.45 -2.25
N LYS A 197 -16.19 10.79 -1.13
CA LYS A 197 -17.42 11.57 -1.15
C LYS A 197 -17.24 12.92 -1.85
N ARG A 198 -16.12 13.62 -1.61
CA ARG A 198 -15.81 14.91 -2.25
C ARG A 198 -15.61 14.82 -3.76
N ILE A 199 -15.05 13.72 -4.24
CA ILE A 199 -14.85 13.48 -5.68
C ILE A 199 -16.02 12.72 -6.34
N GLY A 200 -17.14 12.56 -5.63
CA GLY A 200 -18.37 11.94 -6.15
C GLY A 200 -18.34 10.40 -6.22
N ILE A 201 -17.39 9.76 -5.56
CA ILE A 201 -17.32 8.29 -5.44
C ILE A 201 -18.14 7.84 -4.24
N THR A 202 -19.01 6.86 -4.47
CA THR A 202 -19.98 6.37 -3.49
C THR A 202 -19.72 4.91 -3.10
N ALA A 203 -20.46 4.40 -2.11
CA ALA A 203 -20.34 3.01 -1.66
C ALA A 203 -20.76 1.98 -2.73
N SER A 204 -21.50 2.37 -3.76
CA SER A 204 -21.76 1.50 -4.91
C SER A 204 -20.56 1.37 -5.85
N ASP A 205 -19.63 2.32 -5.81
CA ASP A 205 -18.44 2.35 -6.67
C ASP A 205 -17.24 1.65 -6.01
N VAL A 206 -17.17 1.72 -4.67
CA VAL A 206 -16.01 1.27 -3.88
C VAL A 206 -16.43 0.54 -2.61
N GLY A 207 -15.68 -0.51 -2.25
CA GLY A 207 -15.76 -1.15 -0.94
C GLY A 207 -14.53 -0.83 -0.10
N PHE A 208 -14.42 -1.33 1.13
CA PHE A 208 -13.16 -1.40 1.86
C PHE A 208 -12.93 -2.84 2.30
N LYS A 209 -11.70 -3.32 2.12
CA LYS A 209 -11.28 -4.63 2.65
C LYS A 209 -10.42 -4.34 3.85
N VAL A 210 -10.78 -4.91 4.99
CA VAL A 210 -10.03 -4.77 6.23
C VAL A 210 -9.58 -6.16 6.65
N SER A 211 -8.31 -6.28 7.02
CA SER A 211 -7.71 -7.53 7.49
C SER A 211 -6.75 -7.22 8.64
N SER A 212 -6.55 -8.19 9.52
CA SER A 212 -5.61 -8.11 10.62
C SER A 212 -4.60 -9.24 10.52
N ARG A 213 -3.31 -8.88 10.48
CA ARG A 213 -2.23 -9.88 10.55
C ARG A 213 -2.26 -10.66 11.86
N LYS A 214 -2.72 -10.06 12.97
CA LYS A 214 -2.86 -10.75 14.25
C LYS A 214 -3.90 -11.87 14.17
N VAL A 215 -5.03 -11.61 13.49
CA VAL A 215 -6.05 -12.63 13.25
C VAL A 215 -5.50 -13.74 12.37
N LEU A 216 -4.83 -13.39 11.26
CA LEU A 216 -4.22 -14.39 10.39
C LEU A 216 -3.14 -15.21 11.13
N GLN A 217 -2.34 -14.57 11.98
CA GLN A 217 -1.32 -15.25 12.78
C GLN A 217 -1.95 -16.24 13.75
N GLU A 218 -3.03 -15.85 14.44
CA GLU A 218 -3.72 -16.71 15.38
C GLU A 218 -4.40 -17.90 14.69
N VAL A 219 -5.03 -17.65 13.54
CA VAL A 219 -5.56 -18.70 12.65
C VAL A 219 -4.44 -19.66 12.24
N LEU A 220 -3.31 -19.17 11.75
CA LEU A 220 -2.21 -20.05 11.31
C LEU A 220 -1.64 -20.87 12.50
N ARG A 221 -1.62 -20.27 13.69
CA ARG A 221 -1.19 -20.93 14.93
C ARG A 221 -2.11 -22.09 15.32
N SER A 222 -3.43 -21.97 15.13
CA SER A 222 -4.36 -23.08 15.40
C SER A 222 -4.15 -24.30 14.49
N TYR A 223 -3.53 -24.08 13.32
CA TYR A 223 -3.18 -25.13 12.35
C TYR A 223 -1.71 -25.56 12.42
N SER A 224 -1.07 -25.37 13.58
CA SER A 224 0.31 -25.81 13.84
C SER A 224 1.36 -25.22 12.89
N ILE A 225 1.08 -24.08 12.24
CA ILE A 225 2.06 -23.39 11.40
C ILE A 225 2.98 -22.55 12.31
N PRO A 226 4.31 -22.79 12.31
CA PRO A 226 5.26 -22.05 13.14
C PRO A 226 5.28 -20.55 12.83
N ASN A 227 5.51 -19.73 13.86
CA ASN A 227 5.56 -18.27 13.75
C ASN A 227 6.70 -17.78 12.82
N GLU A 228 7.76 -18.55 12.70
CA GLU A 228 8.93 -18.26 11.85
C GLU A 228 8.55 -18.26 10.36
N LEU A 229 7.54 -19.06 9.99
CA LEU A 229 7.04 -19.15 8.61
C LEU A 229 6.01 -18.08 8.29
N PHE A 230 5.44 -17.40 9.29
CA PHE A 230 4.35 -16.43 9.12
C PHE A 230 4.64 -15.36 8.07
N GLY A 231 5.86 -14.80 8.08
CA GLY A 231 6.29 -13.78 7.12
C GLY A 231 6.29 -14.29 5.68
N LYS A 232 6.84 -15.49 5.45
CA LYS A 232 6.88 -16.15 4.13
C LYS A 232 5.46 -16.48 3.66
N VAL A 233 4.66 -17.08 4.54
CA VAL A 233 3.26 -17.44 4.25
C VAL A 233 2.43 -16.20 3.87
N CYS A 234 2.58 -15.07 4.58
CA CYS A 234 1.89 -13.83 4.22
C CYS A 234 2.22 -13.35 2.79
N ILE A 235 3.48 -13.49 2.35
CA ILE A 235 3.90 -13.11 0.99
C ILE A 235 3.24 -14.01 -0.05
N ILE A 236 3.11 -15.30 0.24
CA ILE A 236 2.48 -16.28 -0.66
C ILE A 236 0.97 -16.04 -0.74
N ILE A 237 0.31 -15.84 0.41
CA ILE A 237 -1.13 -15.53 0.48
C ILE A 237 -1.46 -14.25 -0.33
N ASP A 238 -0.56 -13.27 -0.35
CA ASP A 238 -0.72 -12.05 -1.15
C ASP A 238 -0.81 -12.29 -2.68
N LYS A 239 -0.33 -13.45 -3.14
CA LYS A 239 -0.36 -13.86 -4.55
C LYS A 239 -1.62 -14.64 -4.93
N ILE A 240 -2.45 -15.09 -3.98
CA ILE A 240 -3.51 -16.10 -4.20
C ILE A 240 -4.55 -15.73 -5.28
N GLU A 241 -4.77 -14.45 -5.52
CA GLU A 241 -5.67 -13.97 -6.59
C GLU A 241 -5.04 -13.82 -7.96
N LYS A 242 -3.72 -13.69 -7.99
CA LYS A 242 -2.97 -13.38 -9.20
C LYS A 242 -2.38 -14.62 -9.82
N VAL A 243 -2.18 -15.65 -9.02
CA VAL A 243 -1.45 -16.86 -9.34
C VAL A 243 -2.41 -18.05 -9.18
N PRO A 244 -2.39 -19.04 -10.09
CA PRO A 244 -3.21 -20.24 -9.98
C PRO A 244 -3.01 -20.96 -8.65
N ILE A 245 -4.07 -21.57 -8.13
CA ILE A 245 -4.06 -22.19 -6.80
C ILE A 245 -3.02 -23.32 -6.69
N ASP A 246 -2.76 -24.06 -7.77
CA ASP A 246 -1.78 -25.13 -7.80
C ASP A 246 -0.35 -24.61 -7.60
N GLU A 247 -0.05 -23.43 -8.15
CA GLU A 247 1.23 -22.77 -7.96
C GLU A 247 1.37 -22.21 -6.55
N ILE A 248 0.28 -21.71 -5.95
CA ILE A 248 0.24 -21.31 -4.54
C ILE A 248 0.51 -22.51 -3.63
N LYS A 249 -0.15 -23.66 -3.86
CA LYS A 249 0.09 -24.90 -3.10
C LYS A 249 1.55 -25.33 -3.20
N ARG A 250 2.15 -25.22 -4.39
CA ARG A 250 3.58 -25.52 -4.60
C ARG A 250 4.49 -24.57 -3.81
N GLU A 251 4.24 -23.26 -3.85
CA GLU A 251 5.03 -22.28 -3.07
C GLU A 251 4.90 -22.54 -1.55
N LEU A 252 3.70 -22.87 -1.06
CA LEU A 252 3.49 -23.19 0.36
C LEU A 252 4.22 -24.47 0.78
N ARG A 253 4.25 -25.52 -0.07
CA ARG A 253 5.06 -26.73 0.18
C ARG A 253 6.55 -26.42 0.22
N SER A 254 7.03 -25.58 -0.71
CA SER A 254 8.44 -25.12 -0.70
C SER A 254 8.77 -24.26 0.52
N ALA A 255 7.76 -23.68 1.18
CA ALA A 255 7.89 -22.99 2.45
C ALA A 255 7.77 -23.93 3.68
N GLU A 256 7.82 -25.26 3.47
CA GLU A 256 7.83 -26.30 4.51
C GLU A 256 6.50 -26.47 5.25
N LEU A 257 5.36 -26.11 4.64
CA LEU A 257 4.04 -26.42 5.17
C LEU A 257 3.62 -27.84 4.78
N SER A 258 2.94 -28.55 5.69
CA SER A 258 2.32 -29.85 5.39
C SER A 258 1.11 -29.69 4.47
N ASP A 259 0.74 -30.75 3.76
CA ASP A 259 -0.43 -30.73 2.87
C ASP A 259 -1.73 -30.46 3.64
N GLU A 260 -1.85 -30.97 4.86
CA GLU A 260 -2.99 -30.72 5.75
C GLU A 260 -3.11 -29.22 6.08
N ALA A 261 -2.00 -28.59 6.52
CA ALA A 261 -1.97 -27.17 6.86
C ALA A 261 -2.26 -26.27 5.64
N ILE A 262 -1.89 -26.71 4.43
CA ILE A 262 -2.20 -26.00 3.19
C ILE A 262 -3.70 -26.02 2.90
N GLU A 263 -4.36 -27.18 2.97
CA GLU A 263 -5.80 -27.27 2.73
C GLU A 263 -6.60 -26.46 3.77
N GLU A 264 -6.20 -26.53 5.04
CA GLU A 264 -6.81 -25.76 6.14
C GLU A 264 -6.66 -24.25 5.92
N LEU A 265 -5.46 -23.79 5.55
CA LEU A 265 -5.21 -22.39 5.22
C LEU A 265 -6.11 -21.91 4.08
N LEU A 266 -6.20 -22.70 2.99
CA LEU A 266 -7.03 -22.35 1.85
C LEU A 266 -8.52 -22.31 2.22
N GLN A 267 -8.96 -23.21 3.11
CA GLN A 267 -10.30 -23.20 3.63
C GLN A 267 -10.60 -21.92 4.42
N VAL A 268 -9.70 -21.49 5.32
CA VAL A 268 -9.89 -20.25 6.09
C VAL A 268 -9.93 -19.03 5.17
N LEU A 269 -9.05 -18.97 4.18
CA LEU A 269 -9.02 -17.86 3.20
C LEU A 269 -10.28 -17.80 2.32
N SER A 270 -11.05 -18.89 2.23
CA SER A 270 -12.32 -18.95 1.52
C SER A 270 -13.51 -18.41 2.33
N VAL A 271 -13.34 -18.21 3.65
CA VAL A 271 -14.41 -17.75 4.54
C VAL A 271 -14.80 -16.31 4.23
N LYS A 272 -16.11 -16.08 4.00
CA LYS A 272 -16.66 -14.77 3.61
C LYS A 272 -17.40 -14.04 4.73
N SER A 273 -17.48 -14.62 5.92
CA SER A 273 -18.28 -14.09 7.04
C SER A 273 -17.50 -14.18 8.34
N LEU A 274 -17.48 -13.10 9.11
CA LEU A 274 -16.84 -13.07 10.42
C LEU A 274 -17.46 -14.11 11.37
N THR A 275 -18.79 -14.24 11.38
CA THR A 275 -19.50 -15.24 12.20
C THR A 275 -19.09 -16.67 11.87
N LYS A 276 -18.74 -16.94 10.60
CA LYS A 276 -18.24 -18.26 10.20
C LYS A 276 -16.80 -18.47 10.66
N LEU A 277 -15.99 -17.41 10.70
CA LEU A 277 -14.63 -17.46 11.22
C LEU A 277 -14.62 -17.62 12.75
N GLU A 278 -15.57 -17.00 13.46
CA GLU A 278 -15.71 -17.13 14.91
C GLU A 278 -15.97 -18.58 15.32
N GLY A 279 -16.89 -19.29 14.65
CA GLY A 279 -17.14 -20.72 14.93
C GLY A 279 -16.03 -21.68 14.51
N TRP A 280 -14.90 -21.16 14.00
CA TRP A 280 -13.69 -21.93 13.67
C TRP A 280 -12.57 -21.66 14.68
N LEU A 281 -12.59 -20.51 15.35
CA LEU A 281 -11.58 -20.10 16.34
C LEU A 281 -11.98 -20.46 17.78
N PHE A 282 -13.25 -20.80 18.01
CA PHE A 282 -13.85 -21.18 19.30
C PHE A 282 -14.76 -22.39 19.14
#